data_AF-A0A9W9SK98-F1
#
_entry.id   AF-A0A9W9SK98-F1
#
_cell.length_a   1.000
_cell.length_b   1.000
_cell.length_c   1.000
_cell.angle_alpha   90.00
_cell.angle_beta   90.00
_cell.angle_gamma   90.00
#
_symmetry.space_group_name_H-M   'P 1'
#
loop_
_entity.id
_entity.type
_entity.pdbx_description
1 polymer ?
#
loop_
_entity_poly.entity_id
_entity_poly.type
_entity_poly.pdbx_seq_one_letter_code
_entity_poly.pdbx_strand_id
1 'polypeptide(L)'
;MPPKRKSTDAVQSAEAQKRARSGQDTAPSKLELPRNLRLTPGSTTSDADIAWTKLWKDPAKAFEYVSIAPLHYGNKSTPGDDGEDFEDEDEEDEDEGEDEEGTFLGAKPLDKSSDNSWIITHAGFEKCASAQRLCITRDPDGLAMYTFNDHYGYGTLELVENFMLDFDLAKSNWKEQWTLCEALGLFIRHGSADAMMQIDDSEGAETISRLIKTMFLTMLATLERNSVLKPDSEIKNLGHMMALWLRLSEDPSSIFGVLQESAGTRRLGRDLDPLKKVVLVKANKVKLPAPDAKKNDPWNWAKALRDYERNYTISILGFASRQVGGDQLDVSAWTSKRRAMCAFDEKDPITEEVRNSLKPPGGGPQ
;
A
#
# COMPACT_ATOMS: atom_id res chain seq x y z
N MET A 1 34.76 81.64 -9.47
CA MET A 1 35.34 81.12 -8.23
C MET A 1 35.36 79.60 -8.27
N PRO A 2 36.51 78.95 -8.03
CA PRO A 2 36.59 77.52 -7.69
C PRO A 2 36.23 77.37 -6.17
N PRO A 3 36.35 76.21 -5.49
CA PRO A 3 36.91 74.90 -5.87
C PRO A 3 35.99 73.71 -5.41
N LYS A 4 36.31 72.40 -5.35
CA LYS A 4 37.56 71.63 -5.29
C LYS A 4 37.24 70.15 -5.56
N ARG A 5 38.12 69.48 -6.30
CA ARG A 5 38.22 68.02 -6.50
C ARG A 5 38.60 67.27 -5.21
N LYS A 6 38.38 65.94 -5.19
CA LYS A 6 39.41 64.87 -5.09
C LYS A 6 38.70 63.51 -5.27
N SER A 7 38.88 62.79 -6.38
CA SER A 7 40.04 61.98 -6.83
C SER A 7 40.09 60.62 -6.09
N THR A 8 39.85 59.52 -6.83
CA THR A 8 40.87 58.56 -7.34
C THR A 8 40.98 57.39 -6.35
N ASP A 9 41.09 56.12 -6.72
CA ASP A 9 41.81 55.45 -7.83
C ASP A 9 41.09 54.13 -8.14
N ALA A 10 40.86 53.83 -9.42
CA ALA A 10 41.72 53.06 -10.34
C ALA A 10 41.51 51.54 -10.17
N VAL A 11 40.81 50.86 -11.09
CA VAL A 11 41.22 50.52 -12.46
C VAL A 11 42.41 49.55 -12.45
N GLN A 12 42.14 48.26 -12.71
CA GLN A 12 42.49 47.54 -13.95
C GLN A 12 42.26 46.04 -13.69
N SER A 13 41.43 45.35 -14.49
CA SER A 13 41.78 44.79 -15.82
C SER A 13 42.69 43.57 -15.65
N ALA A 14 42.53 42.44 -16.34
CA ALA A 14 41.75 42.13 -17.52
C ALA A 14 41.73 40.59 -17.66
N GLU A 15 40.70 40.11 -18.35
CA GLU A 15 40.78 39.10 -19.43
C GLU A 15 41.40 37.73 -19.10
N ALA A 16 40.57 36.71 -18.93
CA ALA A 16 39.96 35.91 -20.01
C ALA A 16 40.83 34.68 -20.38
N GLN A 17 40.32 33.49 -20.05
CA GLN A 17 40.54 32.30 -20.88
C GLN A 17 39.42 31.27 -20.69
N LYS A 18 38.51 31.27 -21.68
CA LYS A 18 37.80 30.14 -22.31
C LYS A 18 37.76 28.79 -21.56
N ARG A 19 36.52 28.29 -21.35
CA ARG A 19 36.10 26.98 -21.89
C ARG A 19 34.58 26.91 -22.07
N ALA A 20 34.19 26.26 -23.16
CA ALA A 20 32.88 26.27 -23.76
C ALA A 20 31.94 25.18 -23.22
N ARG A 21 30.63 25.49 -23.26
CA ARG A 21 29.45 24.64 -23.53
C ARG A 21 29.33 23.29 -22.83
N SER A 22 28.27 23.12 -22.04
CA SER A 22 26.98 22.59 -22.52
C SER A 22 25.96 22.66 -21.40
N GLY A 23 24.78 23.20 -21.70
CA GLY A 23 23.67 23.21 -20.78
C GLY A 23 22.97 21.86 -20.77
N GLN A 24 22.48 21.47 -19.59
CA GLN A 24 21.13 20.96 -19.47
C GLN A 24 20.62 21.26 -18.06
N ASP A 25 19.50 21.96 -18.04
CA ASP A 25 18.69 22.28 -16.88
C ASP A 25 18.44 21.03 -16.02
N THR A 26 18.90 21.08 -14.78
CA THR A 26 18.27 20.33 -13.69
C THR A 26 17.41 21.31 -12.92
N ALA A 27 16.15 21.45 -13.35
CA ALA A 27 15.11 21.88 -12.43
C ALA A 27 15.06 20.82 -11.30
N PRO A 28 15.00 21.22 -10.02
CA PRO A 28 14.93 20.27 -8.92
C PRO A 28 13.62 19.49 -9.06
N SER A 29 13.69 18.16 -9.12
CA SER A 29 12.51 17.30 -9.09
C SER A 29 11.79 17.50 -7.76
N LYS A 30 10.73 18.28 -7.80
CA LYS A 30 9.78 18.43 -6.70
C LYS A 30 8.98 17.13 -6.61
N LEU A 31 9.46 16.12 -5.88
CA LEU A 31 8.73 14.93 -5.40
C LEU A 31 9.69 13.97 -4.67
N GLU A 32 10.19 14.41 -3.51
CA GLU A 32 10.64 13.50 -2.44
C GLU A 32 10.04 14.07 -1.16
N LEU A 33 8.77 13.75 -0.89
CA LEU A 33 8.14 14.12 0.37
C LEU A 33 8.62 13.13 1.44
N PRO A 34 9.29 13.57 2.52
CA PRO A 34 9.51 12.73 3.69
C PRO A 34 8.19 12.07 4.12
N ARG A 35 8.25 10.78 4.44
CA ARG A 35 7.09 9.93 4.78
C ARG A 35 6.13 10.56 5.80
N ASN A 36 6.65 11.37 6.72
CA ASN A 36 5.91 12.06 7.78
C ASN A 36 5.28 13.41 7.37
N LEU A 37 5.73 14.06 6.29
CA LEU A 37 5.20 15.37 5.89
C LEU A 37 3.82 15.29 5.21
N ARG A 38 3.43 14.10 4.72
CA ARG A 38 2.11 13.87 4.11
C ARG A 38 1.03 13.51 5.13
N LEU A 39 1.39 13.31 6.40
CA LEU A 39 0.50 12.81 7.45
C LEU A 39 0.25 13.88 8.50
N THR A 40 -1.00 13.97 8.95
CA THR A 40 -1.44 14.87 10.01
C THR A 40 -0.91 14.38 11.37
N PRO A 41 -0.20 15.22 12.14
CA PRO A 41 0.32 14.82 13.44
C PRO A 41 -0.77 14.33 14.39
N GLY A 42 -0.60 13.11 14.93
CA GLY A 42 -1.53 12.49 15.87
C GLY A 42 -2.77 11.84 15.23
N SER A 43 -2.83 11.73 13.91
CA SER A 43 -3.79 10.85 13.25
C SER A 43 -3.40 9.38 13.45
N THR A 44 -4.36 8.47 13.33
CA THR A 44 -4.08 7.03 13.38
C THR A 44 -3.13 6.60 12.29
N THR A 45 -3.22 7.20 11.09
CA THR A 45 -2.29 6.95 10.00
C THR A 45 -0.86 7.38 10.36
N SER A 46 -0.69 8.57 10.96
CA SER A 46 0.62 9.05 11.44
C SER A 46 1.20 8.16 12.53
N ASP A 47 0.38 7.76 13.50
CA ASP A 47 0.82 6.88 14.60
C ASP A 47 1.24 5.50 14.10
N ALA A 48 0.49 4.92 13.17
CA ALA A 48 0.83 3.66 12.52
C ALA A 48 2.16 3.75 11.74
N ASP A 49 2.36 4.86 11.01
CA ASP A 49 3.60 5.11 10.27
C ASP A 49 4.82 5.24 11.20
N ILE A 50 4.66 5.93 12.32
CA ILE A 50 5.68 6.06 13.36
C ILE A 50 6.00 4.70 13.97
N ALA A 51 4.98 3.89 14.29
CA ALA A 51 5.17 2.56 14.86
C ALA A 51 5.95 1.64 13.90
N TRP A 52 5.57 1.63 12.63
CA TRP A 52 6.27 0.86 11.61
C TRP A 52 7.70 1.36 11.39
N THR A 53 7.91 2.67 11.33
CA THR A 53 9.26 3.27 11.22
C THR A 53 10.14 2.97 12.44
N LYS A 54 9.55 2.84 13.64
CA LYS A 54 10.28 2.38 14.84
C LYS A 54 10.70 0.91 14.70
N LEU A 55 9.82 0.04 14.21
CA LEU A 55 10.16 -1.37 13.94
C LEU A 55 11.36 -1.47 13.00
N TRP A 56 11.43 -0.62 11.97
CA TRP A 56 12.55 -0.54 11.05
C TRP A 56 13.91 -0.19 11.66
N LYS A 57 13.92 0.45 12.85
CA LYS A 57 15.17 0.73 13.56
C LYS A 57 15.76 -0.50 14.24
N ASP A 58 15.01 -1.61 14.28
CA ASP A 58 15.48 -2.93 14.68
C ASP A 58 15.41 -3.89 13.48
N PRO A 59 16.44 -3.93 12.61
CA PRO A 59 16.45 -4.78 11.43
C PRO A 59 16.32 -6.27 11.77
N ALA A 60 16.80 -6.72 12.95
CA ALA A 60 16.71 -8.11 13.35
C ALA A 60 15.24 -8.51 13.55
N LYS A 61 14.48 -7.66 14.23
CA LYS A 61 13.03 -7.85 14.41
C LYS A 61 12.23 -7.57 13.13
N ALA A 62 12.59 -6.55 12.36
CA ALA A 62 11.86 -6.18 11.14
C ALA A 62 11.90 -7.28 10.06
N PHE A 63 13.04 -7.94 9.91
CA PHE A 63 13.27 -8.98 8.91
C PHE A 63 13.20 -10.41 9.45
N GLU A 64 12.81 -10.55 10.72
CA GLU A 64 12.37 -11.84 11.23
C GLU A 64 11.16 -12.31 10.41
N TYR A 65 11.10 -13.60 10.14
CA TYR A 65 9.95 -14.19 9.45
C TYR A 65 8.97 -14.70 10.48
N VAL A 66 7.71 -14.31 10.30
CA VAL A 66 6.59 -14.86 11.04
C VAL A 66 5.80 -15.78 10.13
N SER A 67 5.12 -16.73 10.75
CA SER A 67 4.16 -17.59 10.08
C SER A 67 2.75 -17.06 10.28
N ILE A 68 1.94 -17.06 9.23
CA ILE A 68 0.53 -16.74 9.30
C ILE A 68 -0.27 -17.94 8.82
N ALA A 69 -1.51 -18.06 9.32
CA ALA A 69 -2.43 -19.09 8.87
C ALA A 69 -2.57 -19.03 7.34
N PRO A 70 -2.75 -20.18 6.66
CA PRO A 70 -3.05 -20.19 5.24
C PRO A 70 -4.26 -19.30 4.98
N LEU A 71 -4.12 -18.36 4.03
CA LEU A 71 -5.24 -17.51 3.64
C LEU A 71 -6.31 -18.39 3.00
N HIS A 72 -7.41 -18.64 3.73
CA HIS A 72 -8.51 -19.45 3.24
C HIS A 72 -9.06 -18.84 1.94
N TYR A 73 -9.07 -19.62 0.86
CA TYR A 73 -9.79 -19.29 -0.36
C TYR A 73 -11.21 -19.82 -0.20
N GLY A 74 -12.00 -19.14 0.63
CA GLY A 74 -13.37 -19.51 0.94
C GLY A 74 -14.32 -18.40 0.52
N ASN A 75 -15.11 -18.67 -0.50
CA ASN A 75 -16.24 -17.87 -0.94
C ASN A 75 -17.29 -17.87 0.20
N LYS A 76 -17.14 -16.99 1.19
CA LYS A 76 -18.29 -16.60 2.02
C LYS A 76 -19.14 -15.70 1.13
N SER A 77 -19.90 -16.33 0.25
CA SER A 77 -21.12 -15.71 -0.26
C SER A 77 -21.85 -15.26 0.99
N THR A 78 -22.02 -13.95 1.17
CA THR A 78 -23.07 -13.44 2.03
C THR A 78 -24.35 -14.17 1.60
N PRO A 79 -25.01 -14.93 2.50
CA PRO A 79 -26.31 -15.49 2.16
C PRO A 79 -27.17 -14.31 1.73
N GLY A 80 -27.71 -14.41 0.52
CA GLY A 80 -28.70 -13.49 0.03
C GLY A 80 -29.85 -13.43 1.04
N ASP A 81 -30.35 -12.23 1.21
CA ASP A 81 -31.70 -11.97 1.69
C ASP A 81 -32.70 -12.64 0.73
N ASP A 82 -33.00 -13.91 0.98
CA ASP A 82 -34.24 -14.55 0.58
C ASP A 82 -34.83 -15.35 1.74
N GLY A 83 -36.01 -14.91 2.19
CA GLY A 83 -36.68 -15.39 3.39
C GLY A 83 -37.26 -16.80 3.31
N GLU A 84 -37.52 -17.30 4.53
CA GLU A 84 -38.27 -18.53 4.91
C GLU A 84 -37.47 -19.83 4.64
N ASP A 85 -37.18 -20.72 5.58
CA ASP A 85 -37.91 -21.21 6.76
C ASP A 85 -36.90 -21.72 7.83
N PHE A 86 -37.34 -21.75 9.08
CA PHE A 86 -36.66 -22.42 10.20
C PHE A 86 -36.59 -23.94 9.98
N GLU A 87 -35.45 -24.57 10.26
CA GLU A 87 -35.40 -25.85 10.97
C GLU A 87 -33.98 -26.04 11.55
N ASP A 88 -33.93 -26.08 12.89
CA ASP A 88 -32.76 -26.36 13.71
C ASP A 88 -32.26 -27.80 13.47
N GLU A 89 -30.97 -27.97 13.17
CA GLU A 89 -30.21 -29.14 13.62
C GLU A 89 -28.81 -28.68 14.07
N ASP A 90 -28.60 -28.81 15.38
CA ASP A 90 -27.37 -28.54 16.11
C ASP A 90 -26.23 -29.46 15.65
N GLU A 91 -25.17 -28.89 15.08
CA GLU A 91 -23.81 -29.47 15.16
C GLU A 91 -22.89 -28.41 15.76
N GLU A 92 -22.73 -28.48 17.08
CA GLU A 92 -21.70 -27.80 17.86
C GLU A 92 -20.31 -28.32 17.45
N ASP A 93 -19.65 -27.64 16.52
CA ASP A 93 -18.19 -27.70 16.41
C ASP A 93 -17.61 -26.60 17.31
N GLU A 94 -17.43 -26.95 18.59
CA GLU A 94 -16.58 -26.23 19.54
C GLU A 94 -15.11 -26.36 19.09
N ASP A 95 -14.63 -25.42 18.28
CA ASP A 95 -13.20 -25.10 18.22
C ASP A 95 -12.98 -23.75 18.92
N GLU A 96 -12.98 -23.79 20.26
CA GLU A 96 -12.49 -22.72 21.11
C GLU A 96 -10.97 -22.57 20.94
N GLY A 97 -10.58 -21.94 19.83
CA GLY A 97 -9.28 -21.30 19.73
C GLY A 97 -9.34 -19.96 20.46
N GLU A 98 -8.55 -19.80 21.52
CA GLU A 98 -8.34 -18.51 22.18
C GLU A 98 -7.89 -17.46 21.15
N ASP A 99 -8.83 -16.62 20.71
CA ASP A 99 -8.57 -15.44 19.91
C ASP A 99 -7.81 -14.43 20.78
N GLU A 100 -6.48 -14.50 20.79
CA GLU A 100 -5.66 -13.43 21.34
C GLU A 100 -6.03 -12.11 20.64
N GLU A 101 -6.59 -11.18 21.41
CA GLU A 101 -7.06 -9.87 20.99
C GLU A 101 -6.08 -9.16 20.01
N GLY A 102 -6.56 -8.84 18.80
CA GLY A 102 -6.14 -7.60 18.12
C GLY A 102 -5.36 -7.68 16.81
N THR A 103 -5.19 -8.85 16.18
CA THR A 103 -4.85 -8.96 14.74
C THR A 103 -5.55 -10.16 14.11
N PHE A 104 -6.41 -9.91 13.10
CA PHE A 104 -7.17 -10.93 12.38
C PHE A 104 -6.29 -11.97 11.64
N LEU A 105 -5.01 -11.67 11.42
CA LEU A 105 -4.00 -12.62 10.95
C LEU A 105 -3.13 -12.99 12.16
N GLY A 106 -3.50 -14.01 12.94
CA GLY A 106 -2.69 -14.45 14.09
C GLY A 106 -1.29 -14.90 13.66
N ALA A 107 -0.30 -14.01 13.77
CA ALA A 107 1.08 -14.31 13.41
C ALA A 107 1.75 -15.10 14.53
N LYS A 108 2.32 -16.25 14.18
CA LYS A 108 3.09 -17.10 15.09
C LYS A 108 4.57 -17.06 14.73
N PRO A 109 5.48 -17.11 15.72
CA PRO A 109 6.89 -17.36 15.47
C PRO A 109 7.12 -18.54 14.52
N LEU A 110 8.12 -18.47 13.66
CA LEU A 110 8.33 -19.46 12.60
C LEU A 110 8.59 -20.88 13.12
N ASP A 111 9.20 -21.00 14.30
CA ASP A 111 9.44 -22.28 15.00
C ASP A 111 8.15 -22.97 15.47
N LYS A 112 7.03 -22.23 15.51
CA LYS A 112 5.69 -22.72 15.84
C LYS A 112 4.78 -22.86 14.60
N SER A 113 5.36 -22.81 13.40
CA SER A 113 4.60 -22.90 12.15
C SER A 113 4.17 -24.33 11.81
N SER A 114 3.01 -24.46 11.14
CA SER A 114 2.57 -25.72 10.54
C SER A 114 3.11 -25.84 9.10
N ASP A 115 3.17 -27.05 8.55
CA ASP A 115 3.69 -27.28 7.18
C ASP A 115 2.96 -26.47 6.08
N ASN A 116 1.72 -26.05 6.32
CA ASN A 116 0.92 -25.27 5.37
C ASN A 116 0.95 -23.75 5.63
N SER A 117 1.67 -23.28 6.65
CA SER A 117 1.69 -21.87 7.03
C SER A 117 2.38 -21.00 5.98
N TRP A 118 1.81 -19.82 5.76
CA TRP A 118 2.45 -18.80 4.93
C TRP A 118 3.52 -18.09 5.74
N ILE A 119 4.59 -17.66 5.08
CA ILE A 119 5.69 -16.93 5.72
C ILE A 119 5.80 -15.52 5.17
N ILE A 120 5.99 -14.55 6.06
CA ILE A 120 6.13 -13.14 5.74
C ILE A 120 7.14 -12.49 6.69
N THR A 121 7.79 -11.40 6.29
CA THR A 121 8.55 -10.61 7.25
C THR A 121 7.64 -9.98 8.30
N HIS A 122 8.12 -9.86 9.52
CA HIS A 122 7.39 -9.20 10.60
C HIS A 122 7.05 -7.74 10.23
N ALA A 123 7.95 -7.02 9.55
CA ALA A 123 7.65 -5.68 9.05
C ALA A 123 6.56 -5.65 7.97
N GLY A 124 6.52 -6.63 7.06
CA GLY A 124 5.44 -6.76 6.06
C GLY A 124 4.10 -7.07 6.72
N PHE A 125 4.10 -7.97 7.70
CA PHE A 125 2.93 -8.29 8.51
C PHE A 125 2.38 -7.06 9.26
N GLU A 126 3.23 -6.37 10.02
CA GLU A 126 2.81 -5.20 10.81
C GLU A 126 2.28 -4.06 9.93
N LYS A 127 2.84 -3.85 8.73
CA LYS A 127 2.32 -2.85 7.79
C LYS A 127 0.94 -3.25 7.26
N CYS A 128 0.72 -4.53 6.93
CA CYS A 128 -0.58 -5.04 6.52
C CYS A 128 -1.62 -4.89 7.64
N ALA A 129 -1.30 -5.40 8.84
CA ALA A 129 -2.18 -5.33 10.01
C ALA A 129 -2.52 -3.88 10.38
N SER A 130 -1.56 -2.97 10.28
CA SER A 130 -1.80 -1.54 10.47
C SER A 130 -2.76 -0.99 9.41
N ALA A 131 -2.55 -1.29 8.13
CA ALA A 131 -3.45 -0.85 7.06
C ALA A 131 -4.88 -1.36 7.24
N GLN A 132 -5.05 -2.60 7.70
CA GLN A 132 -6.38 -3.15 8.01
C GLN A 132 -7.08 -2.39 9.15
N ARG A 133 -6.37 -2.06 10.23
CA ARG A 133 -6.93 -1.23 11.31
C ARG A 133 -7.30 0.17 10.84
N LEU A 134 -6.49 0.73 9.94
CA LEU A 134 -6.74 2.06 9.36
C LEU A 134 -7.98 2.11 8.45
N CYS A 135 -8.54 0.97 8.04
CA CYS A 135 -9.85 0.93 7.38
C CYS A 135 -10.97 1.41 8.33
N ILE A 136 -10.87 1.15 9.64
CA ILE A 136 -11.90 1.53 10.63
C ILE A 136 -12.08 3.06 10.67
N THR A 137 -10.99 3.83 10.64
CA THR A 137 -11.05 5.29 10.65
C THR A 137 -11.35 5.91 9.29
N ARG A 138 -11.55 5.07 8.27
CA ARG A 138 -11.93 5.45 6.91
C ARG A 138 -13.33 4.97 6.55
N ASP A 139 -14.02 4.32 7.47
CA ASP A 139 -15.40 3.86 7.33
C ASP A 139 -16.33 4.73 8.20
N PRO A 140 -16.85 5.85 7.67
CA PRO A 140 -17.81 6.68 8.39
C PRO A 140 -19.04 5.89 8.86
N ASP A 141 -19.52 4.93 8.06
CA ASP A 141 -20.72 4.15 8.38
C ASP A 141 -20.46 3.28 9.61
N GLY A 142 -19.28 2.64 9.67
CA GLY A 142 -18.80 1.90 10.85
C GLY A 142 -18.63 2.77 12.12
N LEU A 143 -18.54 4.09 11.97
CA LEU A 143 -18.44 5.07 13.07
C LEU A 143 -19.76 5.82 13.33
N ALA A 144 -20.89 5.36 12.76
CA ALA A 144 -22.18 6.06 12.85
C ALA A 144 -22.11 7.52 12.38
N MET A 145 -21.38 7.75 11.29
CA MET A 145 -21.21 9.04 10.62
C MET A 145 -21.66 8.96 9.17
N TYR A 146 -22.05 10.09 8.61
CA TYR A 146 -22.16 10.28 7.17
C TYR A 146 -21.29 11.45 6.73
N THR A 147 -20.63 11.30 5.58
CA THR A 147 -19.77 12.34 5.02
C THR A 147 -20.15 12.61 3.56
N PHE A 148 -19.91 11.64 2.68
CA PHE A 148 -20.32 11.61 1.28
C PHE A 148 -20.27 10.14 0.81
N ASN A 149 -20.90 9.84 -0.31
CA ASN A 149 -20.87 8.50 -0.90
C ASN A 149 -19.44 8.07 -1.23
N ASP A 150 -19.17 6.78 -1.12
CA ASP A 150 -17.88 6.15 -1.46
C ASP A 150 -16.70 6.62 -0.59
N HIS A 151 -16.94 7.33 0.52
CA HIS A 151 -15.85 7.75 1.43
C HIS A 151 -14.95 6.56 1.78
N TYR A 152 -15.54 5.43 2.14
CA TYR A 152 -14.76 4.24 2.52
C TYR A 152 -13.94 3.67 1.35
N GLY A 153 -14.50 3.66 0.14
CA GLY A 153 -13.76 3.26 -1.06
C GLY A 153 -12.59 4.19 -1.36
N TYR A 154 -12.83 5.51 -1.31
CA TYR A 154 -11.79 6.51 -1.49
C TYR A 154 -10.74 6.51 -0.36
N GLY A 155 -11.15 6.26 0.88
CA GLY A 155 -10.25 6.13 2.03
C GLY A 155 -9.34 4.92 1.89
N THR A 156 -9.90 3.79 1.45
CA THR A 156 -9.13 2.58 1.14
C THR A 156 -8.16 2.82 -0.03
N LEU A 157 -8.56 3.57 -1.06
CA LEU A 157 -7.66 4.00 -2.12
C LEU A 157 -6.48 4.83 -1.57
N GLU A 158 -6.71 5.70 -0.57
CA GLU A 158 -5.65 6.50 0.07
C GLU A 158 -4.61 5.62 0.77
N LEU A 159 -5.03 4.53 1.38
CA LEU A 159 -4.12 3.54 1.98
C LEU A 159 -3.25 2.86 0.93
N VAL A 160 -3.86 2.44 -0.18
CA VAL A 160 -3.14 1.83 -1.31
C VAL A 160 -2.15 2.82 -1.94
N GLU A 161 -2.55 4.07 -2.12
CA GLU A 161 -1.68 5.17 -2.56
C GLU A 161 -0.49 5.35 -1.61
N ASN A 162 -0.72 5.30 -0.29
CA ASN A 162 0.34 5.40 0.69
C ASN A 162 1.39 4.29 0.57
N PHE A 163 0.98 3.03 0.28
CA PHE A 163 1.90 1.93 0.01
C PHE A 163 2.82 2.21 -1.18
N MET A 164 2.27 2.73 -2.28
CA MET A 164 3.05 3.03 -3.50
C MET A 164 4.00 4.20 -3.30
N LEU A 165 3.56 5.25 -2.62
CA LEU A 165 4.43 6.36 -2.23
C LEU A 165 5.53 5.88 -1.29
N ASP A 166 5.23 5.02 -0.31
CA ASP A 166 6.25 4.41 0.56
C ASP A 166 7.25 3.56 -0.22
N PHE A 167 6.78 2.85 -1.24
CA PHE A 167 7.63 2.03 -2.10
C PHE A 167 8.61 2.88 -2.90
N ASP A 168 8.17 4.04 -3.41
CA ASP A 168 9.04 4.98 -4.11
C ASP A 168 10.05 5.65 -3.17
N LEU A 169 9.63 6.01 -1.95
CA LEU A 169 10.53 6.53 -0.91
C LEU A 169 11.60 5.51 -0.52
N ALA A 170 11.26 4.22 -0.54
CA ALA A 170 12.16 3.11 -0.23
C ALA A 170 13.07 2.69 -1.41
N LYS A 171 13.12 3.43 -2.54
CA LYS A 171 13.88 3.04 -3.76
C LYS A 171 15.36 2.71 -3.57
N SER A 172 15.99 3.20 -2.50
CA SER A 172 17.38 2.90 -2.14
C SER A 172 17.53 1.67 -1.22
N ASN A 173 16.43 1.13 -0.70
CA ASN A 173 16.36 0.02 0.24
C ASN A 173 15.40 -1.05 -0.29
N TRP A 174 15.93 -1.96 -1.11
CA TRP A 174 15.12 -3.01 -1.73
C TRP A 174 14.41 -3.91 -0.70
N LYS A 175 14.97 -4.09 0.50
CA LYS A 175 14.35 -4.89 1.55
C LYS A 175 13.07 -4.23 2.06
N GLU A 176 13.07 -2.91 2.20
CA GLU A 176 11.88 -2.14 2.56
C GLU A 176 10.85 -2.10 1.43
N GLN A 177 11.29 -1.98 0.17
CA GLN A 177 10.38 -2.13 -0.97
C GLN A 177 9.72 -3.52 -0.99
N TRP A 178 10.47 -4.57 -0.65
CA TRP A 178 9.95 -5.93 -0.58
C TRP A 178 8.88 -6.07 0.49
N THR A 179 9.11 -5.59 1.72
CA THR A 179 8.08 -5.70 2.78
C THR A 179 6.82 -4.90 2.47
N LEU A 180 6.92 -3.80 1.72
CA LEU A 180 5.76 -3.06 1.21
C LEU A 180 4.98 -3.87 0.15
N CYS A 181 5.68 -4.63 -0.71
CA CYS A 181 5.02 -5.57 -1.64
C CYS A 181 4.37 -6.75 -0.90
N GLU A 182 4.99 -7.24 0.18
CA GLU A 182 4.38 -8.25 1.04
C GLU A 182 3.08 -7.74 1.65
N ALA A 183 3.17 -6.58 2.28
CA ALA A 183 2.06 -5.97 2.98
C ALA A 183 0.88 -5.65 2.06
N LEU A 184 1.14 -5.02 0.90
CA LEU A 184 0.08 -4.69 -0.06
C LEU A 184 -0.55 -5.95 -0.66
N GLY A 185 0.26 -6.96 -1.00
CA GLY A 185 -0.25 -8.21 -1.54
C GLY A 185 -1.19 -8.91 -0.56
N LEU A 186 -0.83 -8.94 0.73
CA LEU A 186 -1.70 -9.48 1.77
C LEU A 186 -2.95 -8.62 2.00
N PHE A 187 -2.80 -7.30 2.02
CA PHE A 187 -3.92 -6.36 2.22
C PHE A 187 -4.99 -6.52 1.13
N ILE A 188 -4.57 -6.63 -0.13
CA ILE A 188 -5.48 -6.91 -1.26
C ILE A 188 -6.08 -8.31 -1.12
N ARG A 189 -5.26 -9.34 -0.85
CA ARG A 189 -5.76 -10.71 -0.75
C ARG A 189 -6.75 -10.91 0.38
N HIS A 190 -6.61 -10.17 1.48
CA HIS A 190 -7.54 -10.20 2.59
C HIS A 190 -8.95 -9.67 2.22
N GLY A 191 -9.06 -8.88 1.15
CA GLY A 191 -10.30 -8.19 0.77
C GLY A 191 -10.45 -6.81 1.41
N SER A 192 -9.46 -6.35 2.19
CA SER A 192 -9.50 -4.99 2.77
C SER A 192 -9.43 -3.89 1.71
N ALA A 193 -8.94 -4.21 0.51
CA ALA A 193 -8.94 -3.29 -0.63
C ALA A 193 -10.27 -3.28 -1.41
N ASP A 194 -11.22 -4.18 -1.12
CA ASP A 194 -12.42 -4.40 -1.95
C ASP A 194 -13.36 -3.20 -1.97
N ALA A 195 -13.34 -2.36 -0.92
CA ALA A 195 -14.09 -1.11 -0.86
C ALA A 195 -13.75 -0.18 -2.03
N MET A 196 -12.53 -0.26 -2.60
CA MET A 196 -12.16 0.52 -3.78
C MET A 196 -12.94 0.13 -5.04
N MET A 197 -13.54 -1.06 -5.09
CA MET A 197 -14.42 -1.46 -6.21
C MET A 197 -15.77 -0.73 -6.21
N GLN A 198 -16.10 -0.04 -5.12
CA GLN A 198 -17.36 0.67 -4.96
C GLN A 198 -17.26 2.17 -5.29
N ILE A 199 -16.08 2.67 -5.70
CA ILE A 199 -15.92 4.09 -6.03
C ILE A 199 -16.53 4.40 -7.41
N ASP A 200 -17.10 5.60 -7.54
CA ASP A 200 -17.65 6.11 -8.80
C ASP A 200 -16.59 6.42 -9.89
N ASP A 201 -15.30 6.43 -9.55
CA ASP A 201 -14.18 6.60 -10.49
C ASP A 201 -13.59 5.27 -11.00
N SER A 202 -14.30 4.63 -11.93
CA SER A 202 -13.86 3.37 -12.55
C SER A 202 -12.54 3.47 -13.34
N GLU A 203 -12.23 4.64 -13.95
CA GLU A 203 -10.97 4.84 -14.69
C GLU A 203 -9.78 4.99 -13.74
N GLY A 204 -9.98 5.67 -12.60
CA GLY A 204 -9.03 5.71 -11.49
C GLY A 204 -8.77 4.33 -10.90
N ALA A 205 -9.82 3.53 -10.68
CA ALA A 205 -9.71 2.15 -10.22
C ALA A 205 -8.88 1.28 -11.20
N GLU A 206 -9.07 1.43 -12.51
CA GLU A 206 -8.26 0.71 -13.51
C GLU A 206 -6.80 1.21 -13.52
N THR A 207 -6.58 2.52 -13.37
CA THR A 207 -5.24 3.08 -13.38
C THR A 207 -4.45 2.66 -12.14
N ILE A 208 -5.08 2.64 -10.96
CA ILE A 208 -4.42 2.18 -9.73
C ILE A 208 -4.13 0.67 -9.78
N SER A 209 -5.05 -0.13 -10.33
CA SER A 209 -4.84 -1.55 -10.66
C SER A 209 -3.54 -1.78 -11.45
N ARG A 210 -3.36 -0.98 -12.51
CA ARG A 210 -2.17 -1.04 -13.37
C ARG A 210 -0.91 -0.61 -12.64
N LEU A 211 -1.01 0.41 -11.78
CA LEU A 211 0.13 0.91 -11.01
C LEU A 211 0.59 -0.12 -9.97
N ILE A 212 -0.33 -0.78 -9.27
CA ILE A 212 -0.03 -1.89 -8.34
C ILE A 212 0.74 -3.01 -9.04
N LYS A 213 0.28 -3.45 -10.22
CA LYS A 213 0.98 -4.48 -11.03
C LYS A 213 2.38 -4.01 -11.43
N THR A 214 2.51 -2.75 -11.83
CA THR A 214 3.79 -2.13 -12.21
C THR A 214 4.75 -2.04 -11.02
N MET A 215 4.25 -1.76 -9.81
CA MET A 215 5.02 -1.75 -8.57
C MET A 215 5.70 -3.11 -8.34
N PHE A 216 4.93 -4.21 -8.40
CA PHE A 216 5.47 -5.54 -8.16
C PHE A 216 6.47 -5.98 -9.25
N LEU A 217 6.18 -5.69 -10.52
CA LEU A 217 7.14 -5.95 -11.61
C LEU A 217 8.45 -5.15 -11.43
N THR A 218 8.35 -3.91 -10.95
CA THR A 218 9.51 -3.08 -10.60
C THR A 218 10.29 -3.67 -9.44
N MET A 219 9.61 -4.22 -8.44
CA MET A 219 10.25 -4.94 -7.35
C MET A 219 11.04 -6.16 -7.86
N LEU A 220 10.45 -6.99 -8.75
CA LEU A 220 11.16 -8.13 -9.33
C LEU A 220 12.44 -7.71 -10.08
N ALA A 221 12.37 -6.64 -10.87
CA ALA A 221 13.56 -6.08 -11.53
C ALA A 221 14.60 -5.56 -10.53
N THR A 222 14.17 -4.99 -9.40
CA THR A 222 15.07 -4.60 -8.31
C THR A 222 15.73 -5.82 -7.67
N LEU A 223 15.00 -6.90 -7.41
CA LEU A 223 15.56 -8.14 -6.85
C LEU A 223 16.58 -8.79 -7.78
N GLU A 224 16.29 -8.80 -9.09
CA GLU A 224 17.20 -9.34 -10.11
C GLU A 224 18.52 -8.55 -10.15
N ARG A 225 18.47 -7.22 -10.16
CA ARG A 225 19.67 -6.36 -10.10
C ARG A 225 20.49 -6.56 -8.84
N ASN A 226 19.82 -6.82 -7.71
CA ASN A 226 20.48 -7.12 -6.45
C ASN A 226 20.95 -8.59 -6.35
N SER A 227 20.78 -9.39 -7.42
CA SER A 227 21.17 -10.81 -7.47
C SER A 227 20.50 -11.69 -6.41
N VAL A 228 19.30 -11.30 -5.96
CA VAL A 228 18.50 -12.02 -4.97
C VAL A 228 17.24 -12.66 -5.57
N LEU A 229 16.95 -12.46 -6.86
CA LEU A 229 15.91 -13.19 -7.60
C LEU A 229 16.46 -14.52 -8.15
N LYS A 230 16.66 -15.51 -7.28
CA LYS A 230 17.26 -16.81 -7.64
C LYS A 230 16.76 -17.94 -6.74
N PRO A 231 16.89 -19.23 -7.12
CA PRO A 231 16.40 -20.35 -6.32
C PRO A 231 16.97 -20.43 -4.91
N ASP A 232 18.23 -20.02 -4.72
CA ASP A 232 18.96 -19.95 -3.45
C ASP A 232 18.92 -18.53 -2.84
N SER A 233 17.81 -17.82 -3.00
CA SER A 233 17.63 -16.45 -2.47
C SER A 233 17.70 -16.40 -0.95
N GLU A 234 18.15 -15.26 -0.40
CA GLU A 234 17.98 -14.94 1.02
C GLU A 234 16.53 -14.60 1.40
N ILE A 235 15.67 -14.35 0.42
CA ILE A 235 14.25 -14.04 0.61
C ILE A 235 13.48 -15.35 0.77
N LYS A 236 13.19 -15.73 2.01
CA LYS A 236 12.60 -17.03 2.34
C LYS A 236 11.19 -17.21 1.75
N ASN A 237 10.43 -16.13 1.64
CA ASN A 237 9.05 -16.17 1.14
C ASN A 237 8.90 -15.78 -0.33
N LEU A 238 9.99 -15.71 -1.10
CA LEU A 238 9.99 -15.30 -2.50
C LEU A 238 8.96 -16.09 -3.33
N GLY A 239 8.97 -17.42 -3.23
CA GLY A 239 8.04 -18.29 -3.95
C GLY A 239 6.58 -18.06 -3.57
N HIS A 240 6.28 -17.88 -2.28
CA HIS A 240 4.93 -17.59 -1.78
C HIS A 240 4.41 -16.25 -2.32
N MET A 241 5.24 -15.21 -2.26
CA MET A 241 4.87 -13.90 -2.77
C MET A 241 4.69 -13.89 -4.28
N MET A 242 5.56 -14.57 -5.04
CA MET A 242 5.36 -14.73 -6.49
C MET A 242 4.03 -15.41 -6.80
N ALA A 243 3.69 -16.49 -6.09
CA ALA A 243 2.43 -17.19 -6.27
C ALA A 243 1.21 -16.31 -5.92
N LEU A 244 1.29 -15.54 -4.83
CA LEU A 244 0.24 -14.59 -4.44
C LEU A 244 -0.01 -13.55 -5.52
N TRP A 245 1.03 -12.86 -5.98
CA TRP A 245 0.91 -11.80 -6.97
C TRP A 245 0.47 -12.32 -8.34
N LEU A 246 0.87 -13.54 -8.73
CA LEU A 246 0.33 -14.21 -9.91
C LEU A 246 -1.16 -14.50 -9.75
N ARG A 247 -1.59 -15.00 -8.60
CA ARG A 247 -3.01 -15.25 -8.34
C ARG A 247 -3.84 -13.98 -8.40
N LEU A 248 -3.35 -12.90 -7.80
CA LEU A 248 -3.99 -11.58 -7.89
C LEU A 248 -4.07 -11.11 -9.36
N SER A 249 -3.07 -11.41 -10.19
CA SER A 249 -3.12 -11.04 -11.61
C SER A 249 -4.12 -11.84 -12.46
N GLU A 250 -4.49 -13.05 -12.03
CA GLU A 250 -5.39 -13.95 -12.76
C GLU A 250 -6.86 -13.78 -12.39
N ASP A 251 -7.13 -13.44 -11.14
CA ASP A 251 -8.49 -13.30 -10.64
C ASP A 251 -9.07 -11.95 -11.09
N PRO A 252 -10.09 -11.95 -11.97
CA PRO A 252 -10.69 -10.74 -12.48
C PRO A 252 -11.14 -9.81 -11.35
N SER A 253 -11.66 -10.33 -10.25
CA SER A 253 -12.10 -9.55 -9.08
C SER A 253 -10.95 -8.96 -8.26
N SER A 254 -9.77 -9.58 -8.24
CA SER A 254 -8.75 -9.31 -7.21
C SER A 254 -7.77 -8.17 -7.51
N ILE A 255 -7.61 -7.77 -8.77
CA ILE A 255 -6.96 -6.50 -9.12
C ILE A 255 -7.90 -5.68 -10.02
N PHE A 256 -9.15 -5.58 -9.56
CA PHE A 256 -10.23 -4.66 -9.96
C PHE A 256 -10.90 -4.95 -11.32
N GLY A 257 -11.83 -5.90 -11.34
CA GLY A 257 -12.36 -6.50 -12.57
C GLY A 257 -13.43 -5.73 -13.31
N VAL A 258 -13.04 -5.14 -14.44
CA VAL A 258 -13.86 -5.12 -15.66
C VAL A 258 -12.99 -5.52 -16.85
N LEU A 259 -12.95 -6.82 -17.13
CA LEU A 259 -12.69 -7.33 -18.48
C LEU A 259 -13.84 -8.26 -18.83
N GLN A 260 -14.88 -7.68 -19.44
CA GLN A 260 -15.94 -8.43 -20.08
C GLN A 260 -15.36 -9.21 -21.29
N GLU A 261 -15.65 -10.51 -21.26
CA GLU A 261 -15.52 -11.50 -22.35
C GLU A 261 -14.15 -11.71 -23.02
N SER A 262 -13.48 -12.79 -22.59
CA SER A 262 -13.35 -13.95 -23.48
C SER A 262 -13.21 -15.25 -22.69
N ALA A 263 -14.25 -16.08 -22.83
CA ALA A 263 -14.33 -17.52 -22.60
C ALA A 263 -13.26 -18.19 -21.70
N GLY A 264 -13.72 -18.59 -20.51
CA GLY A 264 -13.45 -19.94 -20.00
C GLY A 264 -12.36 -20.05 -18.93
N THR A 265 -12.71 -19.81 -17.68
CA THR A 265 -11.97 -20.35 -16.52
C THR A 265 -12.91 -20.81 -15.42
N ARG A 266 -13.65 -21.89 -15.68
CA ARG A 266 -14.18 -22.74 -14.61
C ARG A 266 -13.06 -23.68 -14.13
N ARG A 267 -12.90 -23.75 -12.80
CA ARG A 267 -12.13 -24.72 -12.00
C ARG A 267 -10.61 -24.57 -12.01
N LEU A 268 -10.10 -23.87 -11.00
CA LEU A 268 -8.85 -24.25 -10.32
C LEU A 268 -9.04 -24.01 -8.81
N GLY A 269 -9.71 -24.97 -8.18
CA GLY A 269 -9.70 -25.16 -6.73
C GLY A 269 -8.74 -26.29 -6.42
N ARG A 270 -7.88 -26.08 -5.41
CA ARG A 270 -7.04 -27.10 -4.75
C ARG A 270 -6.01 -27.79 -5.65
N ASP A 271 -5.03 -27.03 -6.13
CA ASP A 271 -3.65 -27.52 -6.26
C ASP A 271 -2.75 -26.36 -6.67
N LEU A 272 -1.53 -26.28 -6.13
CA LEU A 272 -0.49 -25.32 -6.56
C LEU A 272 0.24 -25.79 -7.84
N ASP A 273 0.02 -27.03 -8.28
CA ASP A 273 0.67 -27.60 -9.47
C ASP A 273 0.13 -27.09 -10.83
N PRO A 274 -1.18 -26.80 -11.00
CA PRO A 274 -1.72 -26.13 -12.17
C PRO A 274 -1.15 -24.72 -12.38
N LEU A 275 -0.78 -24.00 -11.30
CA LEU A 275 -0.13 -22.68 -11.41
C LEU A 275 1.21 -22.78 -12.13
N LYS A 276 2.02 -23.83 -11.90
CA LYS A 276 3.26 -24.04 -12.66
C LYS A 276 3.01 -24.16 -14.17
N LYS A 277 1.94 -24.86 -14.58
CA LYS A 277 1.61 -25.07 -16.01
C LYS A 277 0.97 -23.85 -16.66
N VAL A 278 0.08 -23.14 -15.98
CA VAL A 278 -0.61 -21.97 -16.57
C VAL A 278 0.33 -20.75 -16.66
N VAL A 279 1.19 -20.55 -15.65
CA VAL A 279 2.17 -19.45 -15.61
C VAL A 279 3.19 -19.56 -16.74
N LEU A 280 3.66 -20.78 -17.07
CA LEU A 280 4.60 -21.01 -18.17
C LEU A 280 3.97 -20.78 -19.56
N VAL A 281 2.68 -21.03 -19.75
CA VAL A 281 2.04 -20.97 -21.07
C VAL A 281 1.72 -19.53 -21.51
N LYS A 282 1.37 -18.63 -20.58
CA LYS A 282 1.09 -17.21 -20.90
C LYS A 282 2.33 -16.31 -20.90
N ALA A 283 3.36 -16.61 -20.08
CA ALA A 283 4.60 -15.84 -20.04
C ALA A 283 5.37 -15.86 -21.39
N ASN A 284 5.21 -16.92 -22.19
CA ASN A 284 5.91 -17.10 -23.47
C ASN A 284 5.51 -16.12 -24.59
N LYS A 285 4.49 -15.26 -24.40
CA LYS A 285 4.04 -14.27 -25.40
C LYS A 285 4.38 -12.83 -25.06
N VAL A 286 4.90 -12.54 -23.87
CA VAL A 286 5.27 -11.19 -23.45
C VAL A 286 6.77 -11.02 -23.59
N LYS A 287 7.22 -10.06 -24.41
CA LYS A 287 8.63 -9.65 -24.40
C LYS A 287 8.89 -8.89 -23.10
N LEU A 288 9.40 -9.60 -22.09
CA LEU A 288 9.90 -8.98 -20.88
C LEU A 288 11.12 -8.12 -21.25
N PRO A 289 11.28 -6.93 -20.63
CA PRO A 289 12.51 -6.18 -20.75
C PRO A 289 13.67 -7.07 -20.28
N ALA A 290 14.80 -6.99 -20.98
CA ALA A 290 15.94 -7.80 -20.63
C ALA A 290 16.43 -7.46 -19.20
N PRO A 291 16.86 -8.46 -18.40
CA PRO A 291 17.41 -8.27 -17.05
C PRO A 291 18.51 -7.20 -16.94
N ASP A 292 19.24 -7.03 -18.03
CA ASP A 292 20.39 -6.13 -18.21
C ASP A 292 20.01 -4.82 -18.91
N ALA A 293 18.71 -4.54 -19.10
CA ALA A 293 18.26 -3.28 -19.65
C ALA A 293 18.86 -2.15 -18.80
N LYS A 294 19.74 -1.36 -19.40
CA LYS A 294 20.58 -0.31 -18.79
C LYS A 294 19.81 0.84 -18.10
N LYS A 295 18.53 0.67 -17.79
CA LYS A 295 17.67 1.60 -17.06
C LYS A 295 17.30 0.98 -15.71
N ASN A 296 17.55 1.71 -14.63
CA ASN A 296 17.15 1.34 -13.26
C ASN A 296 15.62 1.22 -13.08
N ASP A 297 14.83 1.57 -14.09
CA ASP A 297 13.38 1.52 -14.11
C ASP A 297 12.86 0.93 -15.45
N PRO A 298 12.91 -0.41 -15.64
CA PRO A 298 12.53 -1.05 -16.90
C PRO A 298 11.02 -1.02 -17.17
N TRP A 299 10.20 -0.76 -16.15
CA TRP A 299 8.74 -0.71 -16.24
C TRP A 299 8.18 0.72 -16.26
N ASN A 300 9.06 1.73 -16.25
CA ASN A 300 8.71 3.14 -16.18
C ASN A 300 7.86 3.52 -14.95
N TRP A 301 8.09 2.85 -13.81
CA TRP A 301 7.46 3.12 -12.51
C TRP A 301 7.45 4.61 -12.17
N ALA A 302 8.61 5.28 -12.24
CA ALA A 302 8.71 6.67 -11.83
C ALA A 302 7.89 7.60 -12.74
N LYS A 303 7.72 7.24 -14.01
CA LYS A 303 6.82 7.97 -14.92
C LYS A 303 5.37 7.65 -14.60
N ALA A 304 5.03 6.38 -14.43
CA ALA A 304 3.66 5.93 -14.15
C ALA A 304 3.11 6.54 -12.86
N LEU A 305 3.90 6.54 -11.77
CA LEU A 305 3.51 7.16 -10.51
C LEU A 305 3.31 8.67 -10.66
N ARG A 306 4.24 9.39 -11.30
CA ARG A 306 4.10 10.84 -11.54
C ARG A 306 2.91 11.20 -12.42
N ASP A 307 2.59 10.37 -13.41
CA ASP A 307 1.42 10.59 -14.26
C ASP A 307 0.14 10.35 -13.45
N TYR A 308 0.12 9.32 -12.60
CA TYR A 308 -0.98 9.08 -11.67
C TYR A 308 -1.17 10.27 -10.72
N GLU A 309 -0.13 10.73 -10.03
CA GLU A 309 -0.18 11.89 -9.14
C GLU A 309 -0.73 13.15 -9.83
N ARG A 310 -0.32 13.38 -11.08
CA ARG A 310 -0.76 14.53 -11.87
C ARG A 310 -2.25 14.47 -12.23
N ASN A 311 -2.75 13.27 -12.56
CA ASN A 311 -4.09 13.10 -13.08
C ASN A 311 -5.13 12.91 -11.96
N TYR A 312 -4.73 12.33 -10.83
CA TYR A 312 -5.63 11.94 -9.74
C TYR A 312 -5.46 12.79 -8.48
N THR A 313 -4.92 14.01 -8.65
CA THR A 313 -5.14 15.07 -7.67
C THR A 313 -6.59 15.58 -7.83
N ILE A 314 -7.57 14.87 -7.26
CA ILE A 314 -9.01 15.07 -7.51
C ILE A 314 -9.55 16.23 -6.66
N SER A 315 -10.20 17.21 -7.29
CA SER A 315 -11.07 18.17 -6.59
C SER A 315 -12.39 17.49 -6.22
N ILE A 316 -12.55 17.05 -4.97
CA ILE A 316 -13.83 16.52 -4.48
C ILE A 316 -14.76 17.72 -4.22
N LEU A 317 -16.00 17.67 -4.73
CA LEU A 317 -17.03 18.73 -4.61
C LEU A 317 -17.02 19.43 -3.22
N GLY A 318 -16.49 20.65 -3.17
CA GLY A 318 -16.46 21.48 -1.96
C GLY A 318 -15.31 21.19 -0.96
N PHE A 319 -14.52 20.16 -1.20
CA PHE A 319 -13.30 19.87 -0.45
C PHE A 319 -12.07 20.29 -1.28
N ALA A 320 -10.98 20.70 -0.60
CA ALA A 320 -9.73 20.97 -1.29
C ALA A 320 -9.31 19.74 -2.11
N SER A 321 -8.60 19.96 -3.23
CA SER A 321 -8.07 18.89 -4.06
C SER A 321 -7.39 17.83 -3.20
N ARG A 322 -7.91 16.60 -3.23
CA ARG A 322 -7.28 15.44 -2.59
C ARG A 322 -5.93 15.24 -3.26
N GLN A 323 -4.88 15.24 -2.44
CA GLN A 323 -3.56 14.82 -2.86
C GLN A 323 -3.54 13.29 -2.92
N VAL A 324 -2.75 12.72 -3.83
CA VAL A 324 -2.49 11.27 -3.81
C VAL A 324 -1.83 10.87 -2.49
N GLY A 325 -2.40 9.87 -1.82
CA GLY A 325 -2.02 9.44 -0.48
C GLY A 325 -2.30 10.49 0.62
N GLY A 326 -1.66 10.30 1.78
CA GLY A 326 -1.87 11.11 2.97
C GLY A 326 -2.88 10.49 3.94
N ASP A 327 -3.61 11.34 4.66
CA ASP A 327 -4.61 10.93 5.65
C ASP A 327 -5.84 11.85 5.68
N GLN A 328 -6.21 12.41 4.52
CA GLN A 328 -7.33 13.33 4.40
C GLN A 328 -8.69 12.65 4.63
N LEU A 329 -8.76 11.35 4.33
CA LEU A 329 -9.94 10.51 4.54
C LEU A 329 -9.84 9.65 5.80
N ASP A 330 -8.74 9.77 6.55
CA ASP A 330 -8.69 9.28 7.92
C ASP A 330 -9.46 10.26 8.82
N VAL A 331 -10.65 9.90 9.28
CA VAL A 331 -11.45 10.79 10.13
C VAL A 331 -10.77 11.10 11.47
N SER A 332 -9.78 10.30 11.90
CA SER A 332 -8.98 10.63 13.09
C SER A 332 -8.06 11.85 12.89
N ALA A 333 -7.68 12.15 11.64
CA ALA A 333 -6.95 13.37 11.29
C ALA A 333 -7.83 14.63 11.35
N TRP A 334 -9.15 14.46 11.44
CA TRP A 334 -10.08 15.58 11.47
C TRP A 334 -10.17 16.20 12.86
N THR A 335 -10.66 17.43 12.92
CA THR A 335 -11.00 18.04 14.22
C THR A 335 -12.20 17.32 14.84
N SER A 336 -12.23 17.24 16.17
CA SER A 336 -13.38 16.69 16.91
C SER A 336 -14.70 17.34 16.50
N LYS A 337 -14.70 18.67 16.33
CA LYS A 337 -15.85 19.44 15.86
C LYS A 337 -16.33 18.98 14.48
N ARG A 338 -15.41 18.69 13.54
CA ARG A 338 -15.77 18.22 12.20
C ARG A 338 -16.36 16.82 12.25
N ARG A 339 -15.78 15.90 13.05
CA ARG A 339 -16.37 14.57 13.22
C ARG A 339 -17.77 14.62 13.82
N ALA A 340 -17.97 15.42 14.85
CA ALA A 340 -19.28 15.63 15.47
C ALA A 340 -20.33 16.16 14.47
N MET A 341 -19.97 17.07 13.56
CA MET A 341 -20.89 17.55 12.52
C MET A 341 -21.33 16.45 11.54
N CYS A 342 -20.52 15.42 11.35
CA CYS A 342 -20.79 14.31 10.43
C CYS A 342 -21.41 13.10 11.16
N ALA A 343 -21.38 13.05 12.48
CA ALA A 343 -21.97 11.97 13.28
C ALA A 343 -23.49 12.12 13.40
N PHE A 344 -24.21 11.00 13.38
CA PHE A 344 -25.68 11.01 13.47
C PHE A 344 -26.22 11.55 14.79
N ASP A 345 -25.46 11.42 15.88
CA ASP A 345 -25.83 11.90 17.22
C ASP A 345 -25.21 13.26 17.57
N GLU A 346 -24.56 13.91 16.60
CA GLU A 346 -23.82 15.17 16.74
C GLU A 346 -22.67 15.14 17.77
N LYS A 347 -22.15 13.96 18.10
CA LYS A 347 -21.00 13.78 19.01
C LYS A 347 -19.79 13.23 18.28
N ASP A 348 -18.61 13.44 18.85
CA ASP A 348 -17.38 12.87 18.30
C ASP A 348 -17.35 11.35 18.54
N PRO A 349 -17.37 10.51 17.49
CA PRO A 349 -17.39 9.06 17.64
C PRO A 349 -16.01 8.47 17.98
N ILE A 350 -14.92 9.24 17.82
CA ILE A 350 -13.58 8.79 18.20
C ILE A 350 -13.29 9.20 19.65
N THR A 351 -13.80 8.39 20.57
CA THR A 351 -13.49 8.50 22.01
C THR A 351 -12.03 8.11 22.30
N GLU A 352 -11.58 8.34 23.53
CA GLU A 352 -10.25 7.89 23.97
C GLU A 352 -10.12 6.36 23.92
N GLU A 353 -11.20 5.64 24.23
CA GLU A 353 -11.28 4.18 24.15
C GLU A 353 -11.09 3.70 22.71
N VAL A 354 -11.83 4.27 21.76
CA VAL A 354 -11.68 3.97 20.32
C VAL A 354 -10.26 4.32 19.84
N ARG A 355 -9.71 5.46 20.27
CA ARG A 355 -8.32 5.83 19.93
C ARG A 355 -7.31 4.82 20.45
N ASN A 356 -7.55 4.23 21.62
CA ASN A 356 -6.64 3.25 22.21
C ASN A 356 -6.77 1.88 21.56
N SER A 357 -7.97 1.45 21.14
CA SER A 357 -8.16 0.19 20.43
C SER A 357 -7.56 0.20 19.01
N LEU A 358 -7.44 1.38 18.40
CA LEU A 358 -6.82 1.56 17.08
C LEU A 358 -5.28 1.54 17.10
N LYS A 359 -4.66 1.62 18.28
CA LYS A 359 -3.20 1.53 18.39
C LYS A 359 -2.74 0.08 18.22
N PRO A 360 -1.58 -0.15 17.59
CA PRO A 360 -1.01 -1.50 17.55
C PRO A 360 -0.76 -2.01 18.98
N PRO A 361 -1.02 -3.30 19.26
CA PRO A 361 -0.76 -3.90 20.56
C PRO A 361 0.72 -3.74 20.93
N GLY A 362 0.98 -3.18 22.12
CA GLY A 362 2.34 -2.85 22.59
C GLY A 362 2.77 -1.39 22.43
N GLY A 363 1.91 -0.50 21.92
CA GLY A 363 2.15 0.95 21.78
C GLY A 363 1.79 1.82 23.00
N GLY A 364 1.62 1.24 24.19
CA GLY A 364 1.41 2.00 25.42
C GLY A 364 2.65 2.82 25.81
N PRO A 365 2.50 3.99 26.45
CA PRO A 365 3.65 4.73 26.96
C PRO A 365 4.37 3.88 28.02
N GLN A 366 5.65 3.58 27.79
CA GLN A 366 6.56 3.14 28.83
C GLN A 366 6.98 4.33 29.70
#